data_AF-A0AAE9D0A4-F1
#
_entry.id   AF-A0AAE9D0A4-F1
#
_cell.length_a   1.000
_cell.length_b   1.000
_cell.length_c   1.000
_cell.angle_alpha   90.00
_cell.angle_beta   90.00
_cell.angle_gamma   90.00
#
_symmetry.space_group_name_H-M   'P 1'
#
loop_
_entity.id
_entity.type
_entity.pdbx_description
1 polymer ?
#
loop_
_entity_poly.entity_id
_entity_poly.type
_entity_poly.pdbx_seq_one_letter_code
_entity_poly.pdbx_strand_id
1 'polypeptide(L)'
;MYNQTQCQMMAEVATSSVLRSTLLVSLILCLLCIPINLYALWRIKISVKLHFNSKCVIFNHTFFVLVHILARIGLHGKDLINYFDDWESGCDIIPSRCRCNLRYLYKFSEYIIEVSPFILTIERFVATFQAYHYENRYKWFGILLNVFHLSLSCLFMFIQNSTNTGEVIIYYCWLAKSGNRFLVNVPTFFIFFSQLATIPGLLYLLRKNENFRKATSQKHSSLTERYQISENLRTSSMFRVMSVVTWAYVTYNAGGSYIAHYLMKSMDYAEQFSTIEIIHCVPIYYIILSIFIIRVDKKPRSEFIIKIKNYQNHYFFELQKFFDEAFEKITQRRHRVGSMHNIMNSQSEGKSSKMFH
;
A
#
# COMPACT_ATOMS: atom_id res chain seq x y z
N MET A 1 11.09 40.81 23.02
CA MET A 1 11.39 40.19 24.32
C MET A 1 10.14 39.49 24.83
N TYR A 2 10.28 38.27 25.34
CA TYR A 2 9.15 37.56 25.97
C TYR A 2 8.83 38.20 27.32
N ASN A 3 7.55 38.29 27.66
CA ASN A 3 7.12 38.76 28.98
C ASN A 3 7.20 37.62 30.02
N GLN A 4 7.19 37.97 31.30
CA GLN A 4 7.38 37.01 32.39
C GLN A 4 6.29 35.92 32.42
N THR A 5 5.04 36.27 32.11
CA THR A 5 3.91 35.33 32.04
C THR A 5 4.11 34.28 30.94
N GLN A 6 4.65 34.67 29.78
CA GLN A 6 4.97 33.76 28.68
C GLN A 6 6.02 32.74 29.08
N CYS A 7 7.03 33.18 29.83
CA CYS A 7 8.09 32.29 30.30
C CYS A 7 7.61 31.35 31.41
N GLN A 8 6.74 31.81 32.31
CA GLN A 8 6.10 30.95 33.31
C GLN A 8 5.25 29.86 32.66
N MET A 9 4.40 30.20 31.68
CA MET A 9 3.62 29.20 30.95
C MET A 9 4.49 28.16 30.24
N MET A 10 5.61 28.59 29.63
CA MET A 10 6.55 27.64 29.01
C MET A 10 7.20 26.71 30.04
N ALA A 11 7.56 27.22 31.21
CA ALA A 11 8.10 26.41 32.31
C ALA A 11 7.08 25.37 32.82
N GLU A 12 5.81 25.74 32.96
CA GLU A 12 4.72 24.81 33.33
C GLU A 12 4.54 23.70 32.28
N VAL A 13 4.52 24.06 30.99
CA VAL A 13 4.45 23.09 29.89
C VAL A 13 5.65 22.15 29.91
N ALA A 14 6.85 22.70 30.08
CA ALA A 14 8.08 21.93 30.08
C ALA A 14 8.18 21.00 31.28
N THR A 15 7.61 21.33 32.43
CA THR A 15 7.67 20.52 33.67
C THR A 15 6.55 19.49 33.80
N SER A 16 5.53 19.54 32.94
CA SER A 16 4.42 18.59 32.94
C SER A 16 4.88 17.15 32.72
N SER A 17 4.60 16.28 33.69
CA SER A 17 4.89 14.84 33.64
C SER A 17 4.12 14.13 32.53
N VAL A 18 2.88 14.55 32.28
CA VAL A 18 1.99 13.98 31.26
C VAL A 18 2.57 14.23 29.86
N LEU A 19 2.94 15.47 29.55
CA LEU A 19 3.53 15.81 28.25
C LEU A 19 4.87 15.11 28.05
N ARG A 20 5.77 15.16 29.05
CA ARG A 20 7.07 14.46 28.99
C ARG A 20 6.92 12.96 28.71
N SER A 21 5.98 12.31 29.41
CA SER A 21 5.73 10.87 29.24
C SER A 21 5.22 10.55 27.83
N THR A 22 4.27 11.34 27.31
CA THR A 22 3.75 11.19 25.95
C THR A 22 4.85 11.36 24.89
N LEU A 23 5.69 12.39 25.03
CA LEU A 23 6.80 12.63 24.11
C LEU A 23 7.84 11.49 24.17
N LEU A 24 8.14 10.98 25.36
CA LEU A 24 9.09 9.87 25.56
C LEU A 24 8.57 8.57 24.92
N VAL A 25 7.30 8.23 25.15
CA VAL A 25 6.66 7.05 24.54
C VAL A 25 6.63 7.19 23.02
N SER A 26 6.25 8.36 22.50
CA SER A 26 6.26 8.65 21.05
C SER A 26 7.66 8.48 20.44
N LEU A 27 8.69 8.96 21.13
CA LEU A 27 10.09 8.82 20.70
C LEU A 27 10.52 7.35 20.64
N ILE A 28 10.22 6.56 21.68
CA ILE A 28 10.53 5.12 21.72
C ILE A 28 9.86 4.40 20.54
N LEU A 29 8.57 4.69 20.30
CA LEU A 29 7.83 4.09 19.19
C LEU A 29 8.44 4.47 17.82
N CYS A 30 8.87 5.73 17.65
CA CYS A 30 9.56 6.15 16.43
C CYS A 30 10.88 5.39 16.22
N LEU A 31 11.67 5.18 17.29
CA LEU A 31 12.92 4.41 17.22
C LEU A 31 12.68 2.95 16.84
N LEU A 32 11.63 2.32 17.38
CA LEU A 32 11.22 0.96 17.01
C LEU A 32 10.74 0.86 15.56
N CYS A 33 10.14 1.92 15.02
CA CYS A 33 9.69 1.97 13.62
C CYS A 33 10.84 1.99 12.61
N ILE A 34 12.02 2.52 12.95
CA ILE A 34 13.16 2.62 12.02
C ILE A 34 13.55 1.26 11.43
N PRO A 35 13.91 0.23 12.23
CA PRO A 35 14.32 -1.06 11.68
C PRO A 35 13.19 -1.74 10.87
N ILE A 36 11.93 -1.59 11.32
CA ILE A 36 10.76 -2.13 10.62
C ILE A 36 10.61 -1.48 9.23
N ASN A 37 10.75 -0.16 9.17
CA ASN A 37 10.60 0.60 7.94
C ASN A 37 11.75 0.33 6.95
N LEU A 38 13.00 0.31 7.42
CA LEU A 38 14.17 -0.02 6.60
C LEU A 38 14.04 -1.44 6.02
N TYR A 39 13.59 -2.40 6.84
CA TYR A 39 13.30 -3.75 6.37
C TYR A 39 12.20 -3.75 5.30
N ALA A 40 11.11 -3.01 5.50
CA ALA A 40 10.04 -2.90 4.52
C ALA A 40 10.50 -2.30 3.19
N LEU A 41 11.28 -1.20 3.21
CA LEU A 41 11.86 -0.58 2.02
C LEU A 41 12.74 -1.56 1.24
N TRP A 42 13.64 -2.27 1.95
CA TRP A 42 14.49 -3.28 1.34
C TRP A 42 13.64 -4.40 0.71
N ARG A 43 12.62 -4.91 1.42
CA ARG A 43 11.71 -5.94 0.93
C ARG A 43 10.93 -5.50 -0.31
N ILE A 44 10.45 -4.25 -0.37
CA ILE A 44 9.73 -3.71 -1.53
C ILE A 44 10.66 -3.68 -2.76
N LYS A 45 11.90 -3.22 -2.58
CA LYS A 45 12.90 -3.13 -3.65
C LYS A 45 13.19 -4.49 -4.30
N ILE A 46 13.37 -5.53 -3.48
CA ILE A 46 13.70 -6.88 -3.98
C ILE A 46 12.47 -7.71 -4.39
N SER A 47 11.26 -7.30 -4.01
CA SER A 47 10.05 -8.11 -4.23
C SER A 47 9.79 -8.31 -5.71
N VAL A 48 9.75 -9.53 -6.21
CA VAL A 48 9.30 -9.83 -7.58
C VAL A 48 7.78 -9.96 -7.70
N LYS A 49 7.06 -9.90 -6.57
CA LYS A 49 5.62 -10.18 -6.46
C LYS A 49 4.73 -8.94 -6.58
N LEU A 50 5.35 -7.78 -6.83
CA LEU A 50 4.67 -6.50 -6.92
C LEU A 50 4.96 -5.91 -8.30
N HIS A 51 3.92 -5.58 -9.03
CA HIS A 51 4.04 -4.76 -10.24
C HIS A 51 4.78 -3.45 -9.94
N PHE A 52 5.55 -3.00 -10.91
CA PHE A 52 6.33 -1.77 -10.82
C PHE A 52 5.51 -0.57 -10.35
N ASN A 53 4.28 -0.42 -10.86
CA ASN A 53 3.40 0.67 -10.49
C ASN A 53 2.99 0.64 -9.02
N SER A 54 2.55 -0.51 -8.50
CA SER A 54 2.25 -0.66 -7.07
C SER A 54 3.51 -0.48 -6.21
N LYS A 55 4.67 -0.97 -6.66
CA LYS A 55 5.95 -0.76 -5.96
C LYS A 55 6.24 0.72 -5.79
N CYS A 56 6.05 1.52 -6.83
CA CYS A 56 6.28 2.97 -6.75
C CYS A 56 5.43 3.61 -5.65
N VAL A 57 4.15 3.26 -5.57
CA VAL A 57 3.22 3.84 -4.57
C VAL A 57 3.53 3.35 -3.15
N ILE A 58 3.79 2.05 -2.95
CA ILE A 58 4.13 1.49 -1.63
C ILE A 58 5.50 1.98 -1.17
N PHE A 59 6.46 2.10 -2.08
CA PHE A 59 7.77 2.67 -1.77
C PHE A 59 7.60 4.11 -1.31
N ASN A 60 6.80 4.92 -2.02
CA ASN A 60 6.51 6.29 -1.62
C ASN A 60 5.86 6.35 -0.23
N HIS A 61 4.82 5.55 0.03
CA HIS A 61 4.21 5.43 1.36
C HIS A 61 5.26 5.13 2.44
N THR A 62 6.06 4.09 2.23
CA THR A 62 7.04 3.61 3.22
C THR A 62 8.16 4.62 3.43
N PHE A 63 8.62 5.28 2.37
CA PHE A 63 9.61 6.36 2.45
C PHE A 63 9.09 7.54 3.26
N PHE A 64 7.84 7.96 3.05
CA PHE A 64 7.27 9.06 3.82
C PHE A 64 6.94 8.66 5.27
N VAL A 65 6.71 7.38 5.57
CA VAL A 65 6.75 6.92 6.97
C VAL A 65 8.14 7.16 7.59
N LEU A 66 9.23 6.86 6.88
CA LEU A 66 10.60 7.14 7.37
C LEU A 66 10.83 8.63 7.58
N VAL A 67 10.41 9.48 6.64
CA VAL A 67 10.50 10.94 6.78
C VAL A 67 9.70 11.42 8.00
N HIS A 68 8.47 10.91 8.18
CA HIS A 68 7.62 11.25 9.33
C HIS A 68 8.31 10.91 10.66
N ILE A 69 8.83 9.68 10.82
CA ILE A 69 9.45 9.26 12.08
C ILE A 69 10.75 10.00 12.36
N LEU A 70 11.58 10.29 11.34
CA LEU A 70 12.81 11.05 11.53
C LEU A 70 12.54 12.50 11.95
N ALA A 71 11.56 13.15 11.31
CA ALA A 71 11.14 14.50 11.68
C ALA A 71 10.56 14.55 13.11
N ARG A 72 9.79 13.53 13.52
CA ARG A 72 9.26 13.42 14.88
C ARG A 72 10.34 13.14 15.93
N ILE A 73 11.32 12.29 15.62
CA ILE A 73 12.50 12.09 16.49
C ILE A 73 13.24 13.41 16.69
N GLY A 74 13.48 14.16 15.61
CA GLY A 74 14.15 15.46 15.70
C GLY A 74 13.38 16.46 16.56
N LEU A 75 12.06 16.55 16.38
CA LEU A 75 11.22 17.48 17.14
C LEU A 75 11.07 17.06 18.62
N HIS A 76 10.57 15.85 18.88
CA HIS A 76 10.33 15.37 20.24
C HIS A 76 11.63 15.14 21.02
N GLY A 77 12.68 14.68 20.36
CA GLY A 77 14.00 14.55 20.97
C GLY A 77 14.53 15.91 21.43
N LYS A 78 14.40 16.96 20.61
CA LYS A 78 14.81 18.30 21.01
C LYS A 78 13.92 18.89 22.12
N ASP A 79 12.61 18.65 22.08
CA ASP A 79 11.70 19.05 23.16
C ASP A 79 12.08 18.38 24.48
N LEU A 80 12.32 17.06 24.48
CA LEU A 80 12.72 16.32 25.69
C LEU A 80 14.08 16.77 26.24
N ILE A 81 15.08 16.97 25.38
CA ILE A 81 16.38 17.52 25.80
C ILE A 81 16.16 18.85 26.51
N ASN A 82 15.43 19.78 25.89
CA ASN A 82 15.17 21.08 26.50
C ASN A 82 14.35 21.01 27.81
N TYR A 83 13.48 20.01 27.96
CA TYR A 83 12.65 19.86 29.15
C TYR A 83 13.41 19.23 30.32
N PHE A 84 14.39 18.37 30.04
CA PHE A 84 15.21 17.69 31.05
C PHE A 84 16.57 18.34 31.32
N ASP A 85 17.06 19.21 30.43
CA ASP A 85 18.25 20.03 30.65
C ASP A 85 18.00 21.10 31.72
N ASP A 86 19.09 21.67 32.24
CA ASP A 86 19.08 22.79 33.16
C ASP A 86 18.75 24.10 32.40
N TRP A 87 17.76 24.84 32.88
CA TRP A 87 17.39 26.17 32.39
C TRP A 87 17.04 27.09 33.56
N GLU A 88 17.39 28.38 33.45
CA GLU A 88 17.13 29.37 34.49
C GLU A 88 15.72 29.94 34.39
N SER A 89 15.21 30.07 33.16
CA SER A 89 13.87 30.57 32.88
C SER A 89 13.21 29.80 31.75
N GLY A 90 11.88 29.68 31.80
CA GLY A 90 11.10 29.11 30.70
C GLY A 90 11.26 29.91 29.39
N CYS A 91 11.78 31.14 29.44
CA CYS A 91 12.13 31.91 28.24
C CYS A 91 13.20 31.21 27.37
N ASP A 92 14.13 30.49 28.00
CA ASP A 92 15.32 29.93 27.34
C ASP A 92 14.97 28.73 26.45
N ILE A 93 13.84 28.10 26.74
CA ILE A 93 13.38 26.87 26.10
C ILE A 93 12.21 27.09 25.13
N ILE A 94 11.79 28.36 24.92
CA ILE A 94 10.74 28.71 23.95
C ILE A 94 11.18 28.29 22.53
N PRO A 95 10.35 27.55 21.78
CA PRO A 95 10.66 27.14 20.42
C PRO A 95 10.96 28.31 19.47
N SER A 96 12.01 28.16 18.66
CA SER A 96 12.20 29.01 17.49
C SER A 96 11.22 28.62 16.37
N ARG A 97 10.83 29.58 15.52
CA ARG A 97 9.95 29.31 14.37
C ARG A 97 10.52 28.26 13.42
N CYS A 98 11.84 28.26 13.22
CA CYS A 98 12.52 27.30 12.35
C CYS A 98 12.37 25.86 12.87
N ARG A 99 12.40 25.64 14.20
CA ARG A 99 12.15 24.32 14.81
C ARG A 99 10.78 23.77 14.42
N CYS A 100 9.77 24.63 14.33
CA CYS A 100 8.42 24.23 13.98
C CYS A 100 8.22 23.88 12.50
N ASN A 101 9.20 24.16 11.63
CA ASN A 101 9.18 23.68 10.24
C ASN A 101 9.24 22.14 10.16
N LEU A 102 9.83 21.47 11.15
CA LEU A 102 9.79 20.00 11.24
C LEU A 102 8.36 19.46 11.35
N ARG A 103 7.45 20.25 11.93
CA ARG A 103 6.03 19.89 12.02
C ARG A 103 5.34 19.88 10.66
N TYR A 104 5.68 20.83 9.79
CA TYR A 104 5.22 20.82 8.40
C TYR A 104 5.67 19.55 7.68
N LEU A 105 6.92 19.14 7.88
CA LEU A 105 7.50 17.97 7.20
C LEU A 105 6.80 16.67 7.60
N TYR A 106 6.62 16.41 8.91
CA TYR A 106 5.96 15.16 9.31
C TYR A 106 4.45 15.19 9.01
N LYS A 107 3.78 16.35 9.02
CA LYS A 107 2.35 16.42 8.66
C LYS A 107 2.10 16.26 7.17
N PHE A 108 2.97 16.83 6.33
CA PHE A 108 2.99 16.55 4.89
C PHE A 108 3.16 15.05 4.64
N SER A 109 4.08 14.41 5.37
CA SER A 109 4.30 12.97 5.29
C SER A 109 3.08 12.17 5.74
N GLU A 110 2.39 12.60 6.79
CA GLU A 110 1.16 11.97 7.29
C GLU A 110 0.04 11.98 6.24
N TYR A 111 -0.14 13.08 5.51
CA TYR A 111 -1.12 13.13 4.41
C TYR A 111 -0.83 12.11 3.30
N ILE A 112 0.44 11.94 2.93
CA ILE A 112 0.85 10.90 1.97
C ILE A 112 0.53 9.51 2.53
N ILE A 113 0.86 9.26 3.80
CA ILE A 113 0.62 7.96 4.45
C ILE A 113 -0.87 7.62 4.42
N GLU A 114 -1.73 8.56 4.83
CA GLU A 114 -3.17 8.37 4.95
C GLU A 114 -3.87 8.24 3.58
N VAL A 115 -3.41 8.95 2.54
CA VAL A 115 -3.98 8.90 1.18
C VAL A 115 -3.52 7.67 0.39
N SER A 116 -2.39 7.06 0.76
CA SER A 116 -1.79 5.93 0.05
C SER A 116 -2.74 4.79 -0.33
N PRO A 117 -3.65 4.30 0.54
CA PRO A 117 -4.56 3.21 0.18
C PRO A 117 -5.55 3.58 -0.94
N PHE A 118 -5.97 4.84 -0.99
CA PHE A 118 -6.85 5.35 -2.05
C PHE A 118 -6.12 5.34 -3.40
N ILE A 119 -4.87 5.81 -3.43
CA ILE A 119 -4.02 5.79 -4.64
C ILE A 119 -3.76 4.35 -5.10
N LEU A 120 -3.47 3.43 -4.17
CA LEU A 120 -3.31 2.01 -4.49
C LEU A 120 -4.59 1.40 -5.05
N THR A 121 -5.77 1.83 -4.60
CA THR A 121 -7.04 1.32 -5.12
C THR A 121 -7.28 1.76 -6.55
N ILE A 122 -6.92 3.00 -6.92
CA ILE A 122 -6.93 3.46 -8.31
C ILE A 122 -5.97 2.60 -9.16
N GLU A 123 -4.77 2.35 -8.64
CA GLU A 123 -3.78 1.50 -9.31
C GLU A 123 -4.29 0.08 -9.55
N ARG A 124 -4.90 -0.54 -8.53
CA ARG A 124 -5.51 -1.88 -8.63
C ARG A 124 -6.71 -1.92 -9.56
N PHE A 125 -7.50 -0.85 -9.61
CA PHE A 125 -8.63 -0.74 -10.53
C PHE A 125 -8.14 -0.83 -11.98
N VAL A 126 -7.14 -0.01 -12.35
CA VAL A 126 -6.54 -0.06 -13.68
C VAL A 126 -5.90 -1.42 -13.96
N ALA A 127 -5.13 -1.98 -13.01
CA ALA A 127 -4.50 -3.28 -13.17
C ALA A 127 -5.50 -4.43 -13.39
N THR A 128 -6.68 -4.35 -12.78
CA THR A 128 -7.72 -5.39 -12.89
C THR A 128 -8.49 -5.29 -14.21
N PHE A 129 -8.87 -4.09 -14.65
CA PHE A 129 -9.66 -3.91 -15.86
C PHE A 129 -8.83 -3.82 -17.14
N GLN A 130 -7.54 -3.50 -17.03
CA GLN A 130 -6.61 -3.39 -18.17
C GLN A 130 -5.50 -4.44 -18.14
N ALA A 131 -5.71 -5.58 -17.46
CA ALA A 131 -4.69 -6.61 -17.22
C ALA A 131 -3.84 -6.94 -18.46
N TYR A 132 -4.49 -7.20 -19.61
CA TYR A 132 -3.82 -7.56 -20.87
C TYR A 132 -2.79 -6.52 -21.35
N HIS A 133 -3.08 -5.22 -21.18
CA HIS A 133 -2.20 -4.14 -21.65
C HIS A 133 -1.36 -3.52 -20.52
N TYR A 134 -1.57 -3.94 -19.27
CA TYR A 134 -1.09 -3.24 -18.09
C TYR A 134 0.44 -3.07 -18.08
N GLU A 135 1.16 -4.17 -18.26
CA GLU A 135 2.62 -4.19 -18.18
C GLU A 135 3.32 -3.54 -19.39
N ASN A 136 2.65 -3.49 -20.55
CA ASN A 136 3.24 -2.93 -21.77
C ASN A 136 2.90 -1.46 -21.98
N ARG A 137 1.66 -1.06 -21.74
CA ARG A 137 1.15 0.29 -22.05
C ARG A 137 1.23 1.25 -20.85
N TYR A 138 1.14 0.74 -19.63
CA TYR A 138 1.01 1.56 -18.41
C TYR A 138 2.25 1.52 -17.51
N LYS A 139 3.44 1.36 -18.10
CA LYS A 139 4.73 1.26 -17.35
C LYS A 139 5.04 2.47 -16.45
N TRP A 140 4.53 3.65 -16.80
CA TRP A 140 4.76 4.92 -16.09
C TRP A 140 3.61 5.31 -15.15
N PHE A 141 2.56 4.51 -15.09
CA PHE A 141 1.35 4.87 -14.36
C PHE A 141 1.59 5.04 -12.86
N GLY A 142 2.44 4.21 -12.25
CA GLY A 142 2.81 4.37 -10.83
C GLY A 142 3.57 5.67 -10.54
N ILE A 143 4.35 6.16 -11.49
CA ILE A 143 5.06 7.44 -11.36
C ILE A 143 4.06 8.60 -11.44
N LEU A 144 3.13 8.56 -12.38
CA LEU A 144 2.04 9.54 -12.47
C LEU A 144 1.20 9.56 -11.18
N LEU A 145 0.87 8.39 -10.63
CA LEU A 145 0.16 8.28 -9.37
C LEU A 145 0.94 8.87 -8.20
N ASN A 146 2.27 8.69 -8.14
CA ASN A 146 3.11 9.33 -7.13
C ASN A 146 3.14 10.86 -7.26
N VAL A 147 3.22 11.40 -8.48
CA VAL A 147 3.11 12.85 -8.70
C VAL A 147 1.76 13.37 -8.20
N PHE A 148 0.66 12.71 -8.55
CA PHE A 148 -0.66 13.06 -8.05
C PHE A 148 -0.75 12.99 -6.52
N HIS A 149 -0.17 11.96 -5.91
CA HIS A 149 -0.12 11.75 -4.47
C HIS A 149 0.61 12.87 -3.71
N LEU A 150 1.77 13.29 -4.24
CA LEU A 150 2.54 14.41 -3.70
C LEU A 150 1.78 15.74 -3.88
N SER A 151 1.24 15.99 -5.06
CA SER A 151 0.45 17.20 -5.35
C SER A 151 -0.77 17.33 -4.45
N LEU A 152 -1.49 16.23 -4.19
CA LEU A 152 -2.64 16.22 -3.29
C LEU A 152 -2.23 16.53 -1.84
N SER A 153 -1.09 16.02 -1.40
CA SER A 153 -0.55 16.32 -0.06
C SER A 153 -0.09 17.76 0.08
N CYS A 154 0.51 18.33 -0.97
CA CYS A 154 0.84 19.76 -1.04
C CYS A 154 -0.43 20.63 -0.98
N LEU A 155 -1.49 20.24 -1.68
CA LEU A 155 -2.78 20.93 -1.63
C LEU A 155 -3.37 20.92 -0.21
N PHE A 156 -3.35 19.78 0.48
CA PHE A 156 -3.82 19.69 1.86
C PHE A 156 -3.03 20.58 2.81
N MET A 157 -1.70 20.58 2.69
CA MET A 157 -0.84 21.48 3.46
C MET A 157 -1.14 22.96 3.17
N PHE A 158 -1.36 23.31 1.90
CA PHE A 158 -1.71 24.67 1.50
C PHE A 158 -3.04 25.13 2.12
N ILE A 159 -4.09 24.30 2.01
CA ILE A 159 -5.41 24.56 2.62
C ILE A 159 -5.26 24.78 4.12
N GLN A 160 -4.53 23.90 4.81
CA GLN A 160 -4.33 23.96 6.26
C GLN A 160 -3.52 25.18 6.72
N ASN A 161 -2.58 25.66 5.89
CA ASN A 161 -1.70 26.78 6.21
C ASN A 161 -2.25 28.15 5.77
N SER A 162 -3.35 28.21 5.00
CA SER A 162 -3.78 29.40 4.26
C SER A 162 -4.36 30.56 5.07
N THR A 163 -4.42 30.49 6.41
CA THR A 163 -5.15 31.49 7.22
C THR A 163 -4.39 31.91 8.48
N ASN A 164 -4.33 33.23 8.65
CA ASN A 164 -3.80 34.11 9.71
C ASN A 164 -2.30 34.11 10.08
N THR A 165 -1.66 35.14 9.53
CA THR A 165 -0.35 35.73 9.82
C THR A 165 -0.39 36.61 11.07
N GLY A 166 -0.53 36.00 12.25
CA GLY A 166 -0.32 36.68 13.53
C GLY A 166 1.03 36.30 14.16
N GLU A 167 1.67 37.23 14.86
CA GLU A 167 2.82 36.95 15.74
C GLU A 167 2.37 36.23 17.02
N VAL A 168 1.85 35.01 16.89
CA VAL A 168 1.48 34.18 18.04
C VAL A 168 2.72 33.48 18.58
N ILE A 169 2.94 33.59 19.89
CA ILE A 169 4.03 32.88 20.57
C ILE A 169 3.73 31.39 20.56
N ILE A 170 4.76 30.62 20.22
CA ILE A 170 4.66 29.18 20.06
C ILE A 170 5.24 28.57 21.33
N TYR A 171 4.39 28.08 22.24
CA TYR A 171 4.83 27.28 23.40
C TYR A 171 5.09 25.82 23.01
N TYR A 172 4.35 25.35 22.01
CA TYR A 172 4.50 24.04 21.40
C TYR A 172 4.31 24.19 19.90
N CYS A 173 5.22 23.64 19.09
CA CYS A 173 5.11 23.74 17.64
C CYS A 173 3.78 23.17 17.21
N TRP A 174 2.90 23.99 16.64
CA TRP A 174 1.55 23.64 16.22
C TRP A 174 1.29 24.15 14.80
N LEU A 175 0.55 23.37 14.00
CA LEU A 175 0.35 23.65 12.56
C LEU A 175 -0.90 24.50 12.26
N ALA A 176 -1.93 24.49 13.11
CA ALA A 176 -3.13 25.27 12.84
C ALA A 176 -2.90 26.75 13.15
N LYS A 177 -2.81 27.56 12.09
CA LYS A 177 -2.76 29.03 12.15
C LYS A 177 -4.12 29.70 11.84
N SER A 178 -5.09 28.90 11.41
CA SER A 178 -6.36 29.39 10.87
C SER A 178 -7.37 29.82 11.93
N GLY A 179 -8.03 30.97 11.68
CA GLY A 179 -9.29 31.34 12.33
C GLY A 179 -10.53 30.63 11.76
N ASN A 180 -10.45 30.12 10.52
CA ASN A 180 -11.52 29.36 9.87
C ASN A 180 -11.36 27.86 10.09
N ARG A 181 -12.05 27.38 11.15
CA ARG A 181 -11.99 26.00 11.64
C ARG A 181 -12.51 24.96 10.63
N PHE A 182 -13.39 25.35 9.71
CA PHE A 182 -13.91 24.44 8.68
C PHE A 182 -12.82 24.07 7.68
N LEU A 183 -12.08 25.07 7.16
CA LEU A 183 -11.02 24.87 6.17
C LEU A 183 -9.88 23.97 6.70
N VAL A 184 -9.55 24.06 7.99
CA VAL A 184 -8.52 23.22 8.62
C VAL A 184 -8.88 21.73 8.59
N ASN A 185 -10.18 21.41 8.63
CA ASN A 185 -10.68 20.04 8.69
C ASN A 185 -10.98 19.44 7.30
N VAL A 186 -10.97 20.23 6.23
CA VAL A 186 -11.24 19.76 4.86
C VAL A 186 -10.35 18.58 4.46
N PRO A 187 -9.01 18.62 4.67
CA PRO A 187 -8.15 17.46 4.38
C PRO A 187 -8.57 16.21 5.14
N THR A 188 -8.87 16.35 6.43
CA THR A 188 -9.29 15.23 7.30
C THR A 188 -10.58 14.59 6.80
N PHE A 189 -11.59 15.41 6.41
CA PHE A 189 -12.83 14.89 5.84
C PHE A 189 -12.61 14.19 4.51
N PHE A 190 -11.82 14.78 3.60
CA PHE A 190 -11.49 14.14 2.34
C PHE A 190 -10.86 12.76 2.56
N ILE A 191 -9.86 12.69 3.44
CA ILE A 191 -9.16 11.45 3.76
C ILE A 191 -10.15 10.44 4.32
N PHE A 192 -10.97 10.81 5.30
CA PHE A 192 -11.99 9.95 5.87
C PHE A 192 -12.94 9.34 4.83
N PHE A 193 -13.54 10.17 3.96
CA PHE A 193 -14.45 9.70 2.92
C PHE A 193 -13.74 8.87 1.84
N SER A 194 -12.51 9.24 1.47
CA SER A 194 -11.71 8.48 0.51
C SER A 194 -11.39 7.07 1.04
N GLN A 195 -11.07 6.93 2.33
CA GLN A 195 -10.83 5.62 2.95
C GLN A 195 -12.13 4.80 3.03
N LEU A 196 -13.25 5.44 3.34
CA LEU A 196 -14.56 4.78 3.34
C LEU A 196 -14.94 4.22 1.96
N ALA A 197 -14.58 4.91 0.88
CA ALA A 197 -14.77 4.43 -0.50
C ALA A 197 -13.76 3.34 -0.92
N THR A 198 -12.54 3.38 -0.38
CA THR A 198 -11.43 2.48 -0.72
C THR A 198 -11.73 1.03 -0.34
N ILE A 199 -12.30 0.78 0.85
CA ILE A 199 -12.63 -0.57 1.33
C ILE A 199 -13.62 -1.31 0.41
N PRO A 200 -14.83 -0.79 0.11
CA PRO A 200 -15.76 -1.46 -0.80
C PRO A 200 -15.20 -1.56 -2.22
N GLY A 201 -14.42 -0.56 -2.67
CA GLY A 201 -13.70 -0.61 -3.95
C GLY A 201 -12.76 -1.81 -4.04
N LEU A 202 -11.92 -2.04 -3.03
CA LEU A 202 -11.01 -3.19 -2.99
C LEU A 202 -11.74 -4.53 -2.87
N LEU A 203 -12.84 -4.60 -2.10
CA LEU A 203 -13.66 -5.82 -2.01
C LEU A 203 -14.31 -6.17 -3.35
N TYR A 204 -14.82 -5.16 -4.06
CA TYR A 204 -15.33 -5.32 -5.41
C TYR A 204 -14.24 -5.82 -6.37
N LEU A 205 -13.05 -5.22 -6.34
CA LEU A 205 -11.92 -5.64 -7.19
C LEU A 205 -11.44 -7.05 -6.87
N LEU A 206 -11.40 -7.45 -5.59
CA LEU A 206 -11.08 -8.82 -5.18
C LEU A 206 -12.08 -9.82 -5.77
N ARG A 207 -13.39 -9.56 -5.60
CA ARG A 207 -14.46 -10.41 -6.15
C ARG A 207 -14.39 -10.48 -7.67
N LYS A 208 -14.07 -9.37 -8.34
CA LYS A 208 -13.92 -9.33 -9.80
C LYS A 208 -12.72 -10.17 -10.27
N ASN A 209 -11.57 -10.05 -9.61
CA ASN A 209 -10.39 -10.87 -9.91
C ASN A 209 -10.64 -12.37 -9.66
N GLU A 210 -11.41 -12.73 -8.64
CA GLU A 210 -11.80 -14.13 -8.42
C GLU A 210 -12.69 -14.66 -9.55
N ASN A 211 -13.62 -13.84 -10.05
CA ASN A 211 -14.47 -14.21 -11.19
C ASN A 211 -13.64 -14.35 -12.48
N PHE A 212 -12.69 -13.46 -12.73
CA PHE A 212 -11.74 -13.62 -13.85
C PHE A 212 -10.95 -14.91 -13.70
N ARG A 213 -10.39 -15.19 -12.52
CA ARG A 213 -9.68 -16.46 -12.25
C ARG A 213 -10.52 -17.70 -12.60
N LYS A 214 -11.81 -17.70 -12.27
CA LYS A 214 -12.74 -18.79 -12.62
C LYS A 214 -12.96 -18.90 -14.14
N ALA A 215 -13.23 -17.79 -14.82
CA ALA A 215 -13.44 -17.75 -16.27
C ALA A 215 -12.19 -18.17 -17.06
N THR A 216 -11.02 -17.68 -16.64
CA THR A 216 -9.70 -18.01 -17.19
C THR A 216 -9.33 -19.49 -17.00
N SER A 217 -9.85 -20.14 -15.96
CA SER A 217 -9.67 -21.60 -15.76
C SER A 217 -10.52 -22.43 -16.71
N GLN A 218 -11.64 -21.89 -17.20
CA GLN A 218 -12.55 -22.55 -18.13
C GLN A 218 -12.22 -22.28 -19.61
N LYS A 219 -11.50 -21.19 -19.91
CA LYS A 219 -11.08 -20.81 -21.27
C LYS A 219 -9.57 -21.01 -21.49
N HIS A 220 -9.15 -21.25 -22.74
CA HIS A 220 -7.73 -21.22 -23.15
C HIS A 220 -7.19 -19.78 -23.06
N SER A 221 -6.83 -19.38 -21.85
CA SER A 221 -6.22 -18.09 -21.54
C SER A 221 -4.70 -18.20 -21.56
N SER A 222 -4.03 -17.08 -21.81
CA SER A 222 -2.57 -17.04 -21.82
C SER A 222 -1.99 -17.27 -20.42
N LEU A 223 -0.76 -17.83 -20.35
CA LEU A 223 -0.03 -18.01 -19.09
C LEU A 223 0.21 -16.66 -18.37
N THR A 224 0.47 -15.60 -19.13
CA THR A 224 0.66 -14.24 -18.63
C THR A 224 -0.57 -13.72 -17.91
N GLU A 225 -1.75 -13.90 -18.49
CA GLU A 225 -3.02 -13.46 -17.90
C GLU A 225 -3.31 -14.19 -16.57
N ARG A 226 -3.07 -15.51 -16.52
CA ARG A 226 -3.21 -16.30 -15.28
C ARG A 226 -2.26 -15.85 -14.18
N TYR A 227 -1.01 -15.56 -14.55
CA TYR A 227 -0.01 -15.04 -13.63
C TYR A 227 -0.42 -13.68 -13.05
N GLN A 228 -0.83 -12.74 -13.92
CA GLN A 228 -1.28 -11.40 -13.52
C GLN A 228 -2.50 -11.44 -12.59
N ILE A 229 -3.50 -12.28 -12.87
CA ILE A 229 -4.68 -12.43 -11.99
C ILE A 229 -4.28 -12.97 -10.61
N SER A 230 -3.39 -13.96 -10.55
CA SER A 230 -2.90 -14.52 -9.28
C SER A 230 -2.13 -13.48 -8.47
N GLU A 231 -1.26 -12.72 -9.12
CA GLU A 231 -0.52 -11.62 -8.51
C GLU A 231 -1.45 -10.52 -8.01
N ASN A 232 -2.44 -10.10 -8.82
CA ASN A 232 -3.43 -9.10 -8.45
C ASN A 232 -4.27 -9.51 -7.23
N LEU A 233 -4.68 -10.78 -7.12
CA LEU A 233 -5.40 -11.28 -5.95
C LEU A 233 -4.54 -11.23 -4.67
N ARG A 234 -3.29 -11.67 -4.75
CA ARG A 234 -2.37 -11.64 -3.61
C ARG A 234 -2.10 -10.21 -3.14
N THR A 235 -1.73 -9.33 -4.06
CA THR A 235 -1.39 -7.94 -3.77
C THR A 235 -2.59 -7.17 -3.25
N SER A 236 -3.78 -7.37 -3.84
CA SER A 236 -5.02 -6.77 -3.35
C SER A 236 -5.42 -7.24 -1.95
N SER A 237 -5.09 -8.49 -1.57
CA SER A 237 -5.29 -8.97 -0.19
C SER A 237 -4.40 -8.24 0.82
N MET A 238 -3.14 -7.97 0.45
CA MET A 238 -2.23 -7.15 1.26
C MET A 238 -2.73 -5.70 1.36
N PHE A 239 -3.20 -5.12 0.26
CA PHE A 239 -3.73 -3.75 0.26
C PHE A 239 -5.03 -3.63 1.02
N ARG A 240 -5.88 -4.67 1.03
CA ARG A 240 -7.06 -4.70 1.90
C ARG A 240 -6.69 -4.53 3.36
N VAL A 241 -5.65 -5.23 3.84
CA VAL A 241 -5.15 -5.04 5.21
C VAL A 241 -4.71 -3.60 5.42
N MET A 242 -3.92 -3.05 4.49
CA MET A 242 -3.48 -1.65 4.55
C MET A 242 -4.65 -0.68 4.63
N SER A 243 -5.68 -0.83 3.81
CA SER A 243 -6.88 0.02 3.82
C SER A 243 -7.67 -0.09 5.12
N VAL A 244 -7.85 -1.29 5.67
CA VAL A 244 -8.59 -1.47 6.93
C VAL A 244 -7.84 -0.84 8.11
N VAL A 245 -6.54 -1.09 8.21
CA VAL A 245 -5.70 -0.50 9.29
C VAL A 245 -5.64 1.02 9.15
N THR A 246 -5.55 1.54 7.91
CA THR A 246 -5.53 3.00 7.67
C THR A 246 -6.90 3.62 7.96
N TRP A 247 -8.00 2.98 7.59
CA TRP A 247 -9.33 3.46 7.92
C TRP A 247 -9.58 3.50 9.43
N ALA A 248 -9.14 2.46 10.17
CA ALA A 248 -9.22 2.46 11.62
C ALA A 248 -8.42 3.62 12.24
N TYR A 249 -7.20 3.85 11.74
CA TYR A 249 -6.35 4.96 12.16
C TYR A 249 -6.96 6.34 11.84
N VAL A 250 -7.41 6.55 10.60
CA VAL A 250 -8.03 7.81 10.17
C VAL A 250 -9.33 8.09 10.93
N THR A 251 -10.13 7.04 11.21
CA THR A 251 -11.35 7.17 12.01
C THR A 251 -11.03 7.54 13.46
N TYR A 252 -10.01 6.91 14.04
CA TYR A 252 -9.49 7.28 15.36
C TYR A 252 -8.98 8.72 15.38
N ASN A 253 -8.17 9.13 14.39
CA ASN A 253 -7.67 10.50 14.27
C ASN A 253 -8.83 11.50 14.18
N ALA A 254 -9.76 11.30 13.23
CA ALA A 254 -10.87 12.23 12.99
C ALA A 254 -11.80 12.31 14.20
N GLY A 255 -12.17 11.17 14.79
CA GLY A 255 -13.01 11.11 15.98
C GLY A 255 -12.32 11.69 17.22
N GLY A 256 -11.04 11.35 17.42
CA GLY A 256 -10.20 11.86 18.49
C GLY A 256 -10.02 13.38 18.41
N SER A 257 -9.70 13.92 17.23
CA SER A 257 -9.61 15.37 17.02
C SER A 257 -10.94 16.08 17.26
N TYR A 258 -12.06 15.47 16.85
CA TYR A 258 -13.40 16.03 17.09
C TYR A 258 -13.76 16.03 18.57
N ILE A 259 -13.51 14.94 19.30
CA ILE A 259 -13.77 14.86 20.74
C ILE A 259 -12.85 15.81 21.51
N ALA A 260 -11.54 15.80 21.19
CA ALA A 260 -10.56 16.70 21.79
C ALA A 260 -10.97 18.16 21.61
N HIS A 261 -11.56 18.54 20.47
CA HIS A 261 -12.05 19.91 20.28
C HIS A 261 -13.00 20.38 21.38
N TYR A 262 -13.90 19.52 21.87
CA TYR A 262 -14.85 19.87 22.93
C TYR A 262 -14.21 19.85 24.32
N LEU A 263 -13.32 18.87 24.57
CA LEU A 263 -12.68 18.68 25.88
C LEU A 263 -11.50 19.63 26.13
N MET A 264 -10.80 20.08 25.09
CA MET A 264 -9.59 20.90 25.22
C MET A 264 -9.86 22.26 25.86
N LYS A 265 -11.10 22.79 25.84
CA LYS A 265 -11.43 24.07 26.47
C LYS A 265 -11.25 24.08 27.98
N SER A 266 -11.31 22.91 28.62
CA SER A 266 -11.18 22.76 30.08
C SER A 266 -9.82 22.18 30.50
N MET A 267 -8.92 21.93 29.56
CA MET A 267 -7.62 21.31 29.81
C MET A 267 -6.51 22.35 29.86
N ASP A 268 -5.49 22.10 30.67
CA ASP A 268 -4.25 22.90 30.66
C ASP A 268 -3.47 22.70 29.35
N TYR A 269 -2.62 23.66 28.99
CA TYR A 269 -1.87 23.62 27.73
C TYR A 269 -1.05 22.34 27.56
N ALA A 270 -0.40 21.86 28.62
CA ALA A 270 0.39 20.63 28.56
C ALA A 270 -0.47 19.38 28.26
N GLU A 271 -1.66 19.31 28.82
CA GLU A 271 -2.61 18.22 28.58
C GLU A 271 -3.19 18.29 27.17
N GLN A 272 -3.48 19.50 26.68
CA GLN A 272 -3.88 19.73 25.30
C GLN A 272 -2.81 19.19 24.34
N PHE A 273 -1.54 19.62 24.49
CA PHE A 273 -0.44 19.17 23.64
C PHE A 273 -0.25 17.66 23.70
N SER A 274 -0.30 17.07 24.89
CA SER A 274 -0.21 15.62 25.09
C SER A 274 -1.34 14.88 24.34
N THR A 275 -2.59 15.33 24.49
CA THR A 275 -3.77 14.74 23.86
C THR A 275 -3.62 14.70 22.34
N ILE A 276 -3.08 15.76 21.75
CA ILE A 276 -2.93 15.82 20.30
C ILE A 276 -1.85 14.87 19.81
N GLU A 277 -0.71 14.79 20.51
CA GLU A 277 0.35 13.85 20.14
C GLU A 277 -0.10 12.38 20.26
N ILE A 278 -0.96 12.07 21.23
CA ILE A 278 -1.60 10.76 21.37
C ILE A 278 -2.52 10.47 20.18
N ILE A 279 -3.39 11.42 19.82
CA ILE A 279 -4.32 11.25 18.70
C ILE A 279 -3.55 11.05 17.40
N HIS A 280 -2.57 11.90 17.10
CA HIS A 280 -1.83 11.82 15.84
C HIS A 280 -0.61 10.90 15.91
N CYS A 281 -0.74 9.70 16.49
CA CYS A 281 0.37 8.76 16.68
C CYS A 281 0.55 7.76 15.51
N VAL A 282 1.11 8.24 14.38
CA VAL A 282 1.45 7.41 13.20
C VAL A 282 2.36 6.19 13.49
N PRO A 283 3.37 6.26 14.38
CA PRO A 283 4.24 5.10 14.64
C PRO A 283 3.47 3.84 15.07
N ILE A 284 2.45 3.98 15.92
CA ILE A 284 1.62 2.85 16.37
C ILE A 284 0.90 2.22 15.18
N TYR A 285 0.26 3.06 14.36
CA TYR A 285 -0.39 2.62 13.12
C TYR A 285 0.57 1.80 12.24
N TYR A 286 1.79 2.28 12.03
CA TYR A 286 2.73 1.64 11.13
C TYR A 286 3.28 0.31 11.67
N ILE A 287 3.51 0.20 12.98
CA ILE A 287 3.90 -1.06 13.63
C ILE A 287 2.80 -2.11 13.42
N ILE A 288 1.55 -1.74 13.72
CA ILE A 288 0.37 -2.61 13.55
C ILE A 288 0.24 -3.05 12.09
N LEU A 289 0.33 -2.10 11.15
CA LEU A 289 0.27 -2.38 9.71
C LEU A 289 1.34 -3.39 9.29
N SER A 290 2.59 -3.17 9.72
CA SER A 290 3.72 -4.03 9.38
C SER A 290 3.54 -5.45 9.88
N ILE A 291 3.06 -5.62 11.12
CA ILE A 291 2.75 -6.94 11.69
C ILE A 291 1.70 -7.67 10.84
N PHE A 292 0.61 -7.01 10.46
CA PHE A 292 -0.44 -7.65 9.67
C PHE A 292 0.02 -7.95 8.23
N ILE A 293 0.77 -7.05 7.59
CA ILE A 293 1.33 -7.28 6.26
C ILE A 293 2.26 -8.51 6.25
N ILE A 294 3.15 -8.64 7.24
CA ILE A 294 4.05 -9.79 7.36
C ILE A 294 3.25 -11.09 7.52
N ARG A 295 2.19 -11.09 8.34
CA ARG A 295 1.31 -12.25 8.51
C ARG A 295 0.64 -12.67 7.21
N VAL A 296 0.17 -11.72 6.40
CA VAL A 296 -0.44 -12.00 5.10
C VAL A 296 0.61 -12.48 4.08
N ASP A 297 1.79 -11.88 4.05
CA ASP A 297 2.84 -12.28 3.10
C ASP A 297 3.37 -13.71 3.35
N LYS A 298 3.39 -14.14 4.62
CA LYS A 298 3.79 -15.50 5.04
C LYS A 298 2.77 -16.60 4.68
N LYS A 299 1.55 -16.26 4.26
CA LYS A 299 0.57 -17.28 3.85
C LYS A 299 1.09 -18.07 2.62
N PRO A 300 1.02 -19.41 2.64
CA PRO A 300 1.62 -20.25 1.61
C PRO A 300 0.94 -20.04 0.24
N ARG A 301 1.74 -20.08 -0.84
CA ARG A 301 1.24 -19.95 -2.23
C ARG A 301 0.16 -20.98 -2.56
N SER A 302 0.13 -22.12 -1.88
CA SER A 302 -0.84 -23.21 -2.07
C SER A 302 -2.30 -22.80 -1.81
N GLU A 303 -2.57 -21.78 -0.99
CA GLU A 303 -3.93 -21.22 -0.83
C GLU A 303 -4.43 -20.48 -2.08
N PHE A 304 -3.51 -20.05 -2.94
CA PHE A 304 -3.80 -19.27 -4.16
C PHE A 304 -3.62 -20.09 -5.44
N ILE A 305 -3.08 -21.31 -5.34
CA ILE A 305 -2.94 -22.27 -6.43
C ILE A 305 -4.19 -23.14 -6.47
N ILE A 306 -4.87 -23.15 -7.60
CA ILE A 306 -6.00 -24.07 -7.83
C ILE A 306 -5.43 -25.49 -7.82
N LYS A 307 -5.91 -26.35 -6.91
CA LYS A 307 -5.77 -27.80 -7.08
C LYS A 307 -6.63 -28.19 -8.27
N ILE A 308 -6.03 -28.23 -9.45
CA ILE A 308 -6.70 -28.65 -10.68
C ILE A 308 -6.89 -30.17 -10.59
N LYS A 309 -8.00 -30.63 -10.01
CA LYS A 309 -8.29 -32.07 -9.91
C LYS A 309 -8.73 -32.69 -11.24
N ASN A 310 -9.27 -31.90 -12.17
CA ASN A 310 -9.99 -32.43 -13.34
C ASN A 310 -9.35 -32.16 -14.72
N TYR A 311 -8.29 -31.34 -14.83
CA TYR A 311 -7.70 -31.01 -16.14
C TYR A 311 -6.71 -32.07 -16.65
N GLN A 312 -6.07 -32.83 -15.75
CA GLN A 312 -5.19 -33.93 -16.18
C GLN A 312 -5.96 -34.93 -17.05
N ASN A 313 -7.15 -35.36 -16.63
CA ASN A 313 -7.87 -36.40 -17.37
C ASN A 313 -8.24 -35.98 -18.79
N HIS A 314 -8.69 -34.74 -19.02
CA HIS A 314 -9.09 -34.31 -20.36
C HIS A 314 -7.88 -34.07 -21.28
N TYR A 315 -6.80 -33.47 -20.78
CA TYR A 315 -5.59 -33.25 -21.58
C TYR A 315 -4.94 -34.59 -21.96
N PHE A 316 -4.79 -35.51 -21.01
CA PHE A 316 -4.24 -36.84 -21.30
C PHE A 316 -5.15 -37.64 -22.24
N PHE A 317 -6.47 -37.51 -22.11
CA PHE A 317 -7.42 -38.15 -23.02
C PHE A 317 -7.33 -37.62 -24.46
N GLU A 318 -7.27 -36.30 -24.65
CA GLU A 318 -7.12 -35.69 -25.99
C GLU A 318 -5.73 -35.98 -26.58
N LEU A 319 -4.69 -36.00 -25.75
CA LEU A 319 -3.35 -36.37 -26.18
C LEU A 319 -3.28 -37.84 -26.60
N GLN A 320 -3.91 -38.73 -25.83
CA GLN A 320 -4.04 -40.16 -26.16
C GLN A 320 -4.78 -40.32 -27.49
N LYS A 321 -5.93 -39.65 -27.65
CA LYS A 321 -6.73 -39.67 -28.88
C LYS A 321 -5.95 -39.17 -30.09
N PHE A 322 -5.17 -38.10 -29.94
CA PHE A 322 -4.29 -37.59 -31.00
C PHE A 322 -3.24 -38.63 -31.43
N PHE A 323 -2.60 -39.31 -30.46
CA PHE A 323 -1.64 -40.36 -30.76
C PHE A 323 -2.32 -41.57 -31.41
N ASP A 324 -3.48 -42.00 -30.93
CA ASP A 324 -4.24 -43.11 -31.49
C ASP A 324 -4.64 -42.83 -32.96
N GLU A 325 -5.16 -41.65 -33.27
CA GLU A 325 -5.49 -41.24 -34.64
C GLU A 325 -4.25 -41.17 -35.55
N ALA A 326 -3.11 -40.73 -35.01
CA ALA A 326 -1.85 -40.68 -35.75
C ALA A 326 -1.32 -42.09 -36.06
N PHE A 327 -1.38 -43.00 -35.08
CA PHE A 327 -1.00 -44.40 -35.26
C PHE A 327 -1.91 -45.12 -36.26
N GLU A 328 -3.21 -44.88 -36.21
CA GLU A 328 -4.16 -45.48 -37.14
C GLU A 328 -3.91 -45.01 -38.58
N LYS A 329 -3.63 -43.71 -38.79
CA LYS A 329 -3.24 -43.16 -40.10
C LYS A 329 -1.94 -43.78 -40.64
N ILE A 330 -0.95 -44.00 -39.79
CA ILE A 330 0.31 -44.64 -40.19
C ILE A 330 0.07 -46.12 -40.56
N THR A 331 -0.75 -46.82 -39.79
CA THR A 331 -1.07 -48.24 -40.00
C THR A 331 -1.89 -48.45 -41.27
N GLN A 332 -2.88 -47.59 -41.54
CA GLN A 332 -3.64 -47.58 -42.79
C GLN A 332 -2.74 -47.26 -44.00
N ARG A 333 -1.80 -46.30 -43.88
CA ARG A 333 -0.82 -46.03 -44.94
C ARG A 333 0.05 -47.25 -45.20
N ARG A 334 0.51 -47.96 -44.16
CA ARG A 334 1.31 -49.18 -44.30
C ARG A 334 0.54 -50.31 -44.97
N HIS A 335 -0.73 -50.50 -44.62
CA HIS A 335 -1.61 -51.48 -45.28
C HIS A 335 -1.89 -51.14 -46.75
N ARG A 336 -2.09 -49.87 -47.11
CA ARG A 336 -2.24 -49.45 -48.51
C ARG A 336 -0.98 -49.71 -49.33
N VAL A 337 0.20 -49.43 -48.77
CA VAL A 337 1.49 -49.68 -49.43
C VAL A 337 1.75 -51.19 -49.58
N GLY A 338 1.45 -52.00 -48.56
CA GLY A 338 1.56 -53.47 -48.64
C GLY A 338 0.57 -54.10 -49.62
N SER A 339 -0.67 -53.58 -49.69
CA SER A 339 -1.68 -54.00 -50.66
C SER A 339 -1.29 -53.64 -52.11
N MET A 340 -0.74 -52.45 -52.35
CA MET A 340 -0.20 -52.09 -53.67
C MET A 340 0.98 -52.97 -54.08
N HIS A 341 1.84 -53.37 -53.14
CA HIS A 341 2.97 -54.25 -53.44
C HIS A 341 2.52 -55.67 -53.82
N ASN A 342 1.50 -56.21 -53.14
CA ASN A 342 0.90 -57.50 -53.49
C ASN A 342 0.12 -57.49 -54.81
N ILE A 343 -0.49 -56.35 -55.19
CA ILE A 343 -1.18 -56.18 -56.48
C ILE A 343 -0.16 -56.04 -57.63
N MET A 344 0.99 -55.37 -57.40
CA MET A 344 2.05 -55.30 -58.42
C MET A 344 2.76 -56.65 -58.61
N ASN A 345 2.93 -57.47 -57.56
CA ASN A 345 3.51 -58.81 -57.70
C ASN A 345 2.56 -59.81 -58.39
N SER A 346 1.24 -59.74 -58.15
CA SER A 346 0.28 -60.62 -58.84
C SER A 346 0.08 -60.29 -60.33
N GLN A 347 0.31 -59.03 -60.73
CA GLN A 347 0.33 -58.65 -62.16
C GLN A 347 1.63 -59.04 -62.87
N SER A 348 2.73 -59.26 -62.14
CA SER A 348 3.99 -59.78 -62.68
C SER A 348 3.91 -61.28 -63.00
N GLU A 349 3.25 -62.07 -62.15
CA GLU A 349 3.11 -63.53 -62.35
C GLU A 349 2.05 -63.91 -63.41
N GLY A 350 1.06 -63.04 -63.66
CA GLY A 350 0.01 -63.28 -64.67
C GLY A 350 0.42 -63.08 -66.14
N LYS A 351 1.61 -62.53 -66.42
CA LYS A 351 2.09 -62.30 -67.79
C LYS A 351 3.06 -63.36 -68.33
N SER A 352 3.45 -64.36 -67.53
CA SER A 352 4.41 -65.40 -67.98
C SER A 352 3.79 -66.71 -68.48
N SER A 353 2.46 -66.90 -68.40
CA SER A 353 1.80 -68.18 -68.77
C SER A 353 0.88 -68.10 -70.00
N LYS A 354 1.16 -67.20 -70.95
CA LYS A 354 0.54 -67.21 -72.29
C LYS A 354 1.60 -67.07 -73.40
N MET A 355 2.55 -67.99 -73.40
CA MET A 355 3.29 -68.46 -74.59
C MET A 355 3.62 -69.92 -74.31
N PHE A 356 3.35 -70.83 -75.26
CA PHE A 356 3.27 -72.30 -75.11
C PHE A 356 1.98 -72.71 -74.36
N HIS A 357 0.96 -73.32 -74.94
CA HIS A 357 0.88 -74.27 -76.05
C HIS A 357 -0.46 -74.17 -76.78
#